data_AF-W8EKS1-F1
#
_entry.id   AF-W8EKS1-F1
#
_cell.length_a   1.000
_cell.length_b   1.000
_cell.length_c   1.000
_cell.angle_alpha   90.00
_cell.angle_beta   90.00
_cell.angle_gamma   90.00
#
_symmetry.space_group_name_H-M   'P 1'
#
loop_
_entity.id
_entity.type
_entity.pdbx_description
1 polymer ?
#
loop_
_entity_poly.entity_id
_entity_poly.type
_entity_poly.pdbx_seq_one_letter_code
_entity_poly.pdbx_strand_id
1 'polypeptide(L)'
;GINALAGYAEIFQRNILASGVIPQISGIFGPCAGGAVYSPALTDFTLMMEGTSYMFLTGPKVVKTVTGEDVSQENLGGASVHSTKSGVTHFTAKTEEEGLAMIRKLLSYIPQNNLEEAPYVDCTDPIDRLEDSLNEIIPDSPETQPYDMYEVISAIVDNGEFLEVQPHYAKNIIIGFARFNGQSVGIVANQPKYLAGVLDSNASRKGARFVRFCDAFNIPLVSLVDVPGFLPGTGQEYNGVILHGAKLLYAYG
;
A
#
# COMPACT_ATOMS: atom_id res chain seq x y z
N GLY A 1 -3.05 -25.39 -23.92
CA GLY A 1 -4.09 -24.47 -23.42
C GLY A 1 -4.55 -24.88 -22.03
N ILE A 2 -5.39 -25.91 -21.93
CA ILE A 2 -6.06 -26.31 -20.67
C ILE A 2 -5.07 -26.68 -19.56
N ASN A 3 -4.03 -27.46 -19.84
CA ASN A 3 -3.05 -27.84 -18.81
C ASN A 3 -2.28 -26.64 -18.21
N ALA A 4 -2.03 -25.59 -19.00
CA ALA A 4 -1.40 -24.37 -18.50
C ALA A 4 -2.35 -23.58 -17.59
N LEU A 5 -3.65 -23.56 -17.90
CA LEU A 5 -4.67 -22.95 -17.04
C LEU A 5 -4.86 -23.74 -15.74
N ALA A 6 -4.82 -25.08 -15.80
CA ALA A 6 -4.84 -25.93 -14.61
C ALA A 6 -3.62 -25.64 -13.71
N GLY A 7 -2.43 -25.46 -14.29
CA GLY A 7 -1.23 -25.05 -13.56
C GLY A 7 -1.39 -23.70 -12.85
N TYR A 8 -2.00 -22.71 -13.50
CA TYR A 8 -2.33 -21.43 -12.86
C TYR A 8 -3.32 -21.59 -11.71
N ALA A 9 -4.39 -22.36 -11.90
CA ALA A 9 -5.42 -22.58 -10.88
C ALA A 9 -4.83 -23.22 -9.60
N GLU A 10 -3.91 -24.17 -9.74
CA GLU A 10 -3.17 -24.78 -8.64
C GLU A 10 -2.34 -23.75 -7.85
N ILE A 11 -1.69 -22.80 -8.53
CA ILE A 11 -0.94 -21.72 -7.89
C ILE A 11 -1.90 -20.78 -7.15
N PHE A 12 -2.99 -20.35 -7.80
CA PHE A 12 -3.97 -19.45 -7.18
C PHE A 12 -4.61 -20.05 -5.94
N GLN A 13 -4.94 -21.35 -5.98
CA GLN A 13 -5.47 -22.06 -4.82
C GLN A 13 -4.49 -22.01 -3.64
N ARG A 14 -3.19 -22.18 -3.88
CA ARG A 14 -2.17 -22.08 -2.83
C ARG A 14 -2.01 -20.66 -2.31
N ASN A 15 -2.10 -19.64 -3.18
CA ASN A 15 -2.08 -18.25 -2.72
C ASN A 15 -3.25 -17.94 -1.79
N ILE A 16 -4.45 -18.42 -2.14
CA ILE A 16 -5.66 -18.24 -1.33
C ILE A 16 -5.53 -18.93 0.02
N LEU A 17 -5.06 -20.19 0.04
CA LEU A 17 -4.89 -20.96 1.28
C LEU A 17 -3.80 -20.37 2.19
N ALA A 18 -2.79 -19.71 1.63
CA ALA A 18 -1.71 -19.07 2.39
C ALA A 18 -2.04 -17.64 2.87
N SER A 19 -3.12 -17.02 2.38
CA SER A 19 -3.46 -15.63 2.69
C SER A 19 -3.80 -15.46 4.18
N GLY A 20 -3.09 -14.56 4.86
CA GLY A 20 -3.20 -14.36 6.31
C GLY A 20 -2.61 -15.51 7.15
N VAL A 21 -1.84 -16.42 6.54
CA VAL A 21 -1.12 -17.50 7.24
C VAL A 21 0.39 -17.27 7.17
N ILE A 22 0.90 -17.05 5.97
CA ILE A 22 2.30 -16.66 5.73
C ILE A 22 2.33 -15.42 4.83
N PRO A 23 3.26 -14.46 5.05
CA PRO A 23 3.35 -13.31 4.17
C PRO A 23 3.77 -13.72 2.76
N GLN A 24 3.06 -13.19 1.77
CA GLN A 24 3.30 -13.44 0.35
C GLN A 24 3.70 -12.12 -0.33
N ILE A 25 4.91 -12.09 -0.90
CA ILE A 25 5.46 -10.91 -1.57
C ILE A 25 5.79 -11.25 -3.02
N SER A 26 5.28 -10.45 -3.96
CA SER A 26 5.53 -10.59 -5.40
C SER A 26 6.49 -9.51 -5.90
N GLY A 27 7.63 -9.91 -6.44
CA GLY A 27 8.56 -9.03 -7.16
C GLY A 27 8.41 -9.18 -8.67
N ILE A 28 8.01 -8.10 -9.36
CA ILE A 28 7.82 -8.09 -10.81
C ILE A 28 9.00 -7.35 -11.45
N PHE A 29 9.99 -8.12 -11.89
CA PHE A 29 11.22 -7.63 -12.53
C PHE A 29 11.17 -7.74 -14.07
N GLY A 30 9.97 -7.92 -14.64
CA GLY A 30 9.81 -8.07 -16.09
C GLY A 30 8.36 -8.21 -16.54
N PRO A 31 8.12 -8.76 -17.74
CA PRO A 31 6.79 -8.95 -18.28
C PRO A 31 5.91 -9.91 -17.46
N CYS A 32 4.71 -9.48 -17.09
CA CYS A 32 3.68 -10.33 -16.47
C CYS A 32 2.32 -10.07 -17.15
N ALA A 33 1.82 -11.01 -17.93
CA ALA A 33 0.61 -10.78 -18.73
C ALA A 33 -0.38 -11.95 -18.71
N GLY A 34 -1.66 -11.66 -18.91
CA GLY A 34 -2.71 -12.68 -18.94
C GLY A 34 -2.93 -13.31 -17.56
N GLY A 35 -3.08 -14.63 -17.50
CA GLY A 35 -3.35 -15.34 -16.24
C GLY A 35 -2.29 -15.14 -15.16
N ALA A 36 -1.04 -14.87 -15.53
CA ALA A 36 0.06 -14.69 -14.59
C ALA A 36 -0.16 -13.56 -13.57
N VAL A 37 -0.92 -12.52 -13.94
CA VAL A 37 -1.15 -11.34 -13.08
C VAL A 37 -2.02 -11.64 -11.86
N TYR A 38 -2.80 -12.73 -11.88
CA TYR A 38 -3.70 -13.06 -10.78
C TYR A 38 -2.96 -13.56 -9.54
N SER A 39 -1.82 -14.24 -9.67
CA SER A 39 -1.06 -14.67 -8.49
C SER A 39 -0.51 -13.46 -7.71
N PRO A 40 0.19 -12.49 -8.33
CA PRO A 40 0.59 -11.27 -7.64
C PRO A 40 -0.55 -10.40 -7.13
N ALA A 41 -1.73 -10.47 -7.77
CA ALA A 41 -2.92 -9.78 -7.27
C ALA A 41 -3.47 -10.41 -5.97
N LEU A 42 -3.21 -11.70 -5.74
CA LEU A 42 -3.62 -12.43 -4.53
C LEU A 42 -2.60 -12.33 -3.39
N THR A 43 -1.33 -12.03 -3.68
CA THR A 43 -0.29 -11.83 -2.67
C THR A 43 -0.44 -10.49 -1.92
N ASP A 44 0.16 -10.39 -0.74
CA ASP A 44 -0.03 -9.26 0.17
C ASP A 44 0.60 -7.97 -0.37
N PHE A 45 1.86 -8.06 -0.84
CA PHE A 45 2.59 -6.94 -1.43
C PHE A 45 3.12 -7.26 -2.82
N THR A 46 3.17 -6.24 -3.65
CA THR A 46 3.66 -6.31 -5.03
C THR A 46 4.65 -5.18 -5.24
N LEU A 47 5.85 -5.51 -5.69
CA LEU A 47 6.88 -4.56 -6.10
C LEU A 47 7.04 -4.64 -7.61
N MET A 48 7.09 -3.50 -8.28
CA MET A 48 7.31 -3.43 -9.72
C MET A 48 8.56 -2.62 -10.06
N MET A 49 9.35 -3.13 -10.98
CA MET A 49 10.54 -2.44 -11.49
C MET A 49 10.16 -1.40 -12.56
N GLU A 50 10.63 -0.17 -12.41
CA GLU A 50 10.33 0.94 -13.31
C GLU A 50 11.01 0.76 -14.68
N GLY A 51 10.25 1.03 -15.75
CA GLY A 51 10.74 1.00 -17.13
C GLY A 51 11.03 -0.38 -17.72
N THR A 52 11.10 -1.45 -16.91
CA THR A 52 11.40 -2.82 -17.39
C THR A 52 10.29 -3.82 -17.09
N SER A 53 9.41 -3.55 -16.11
CA SER A 53 8.31 -4.44 -15.75
C SER A 53 6.94 -3.89 -16.16
N TYR A 54 6.00 -4.79 -16.42
CA TYR A 54 4.61 -4.43 -16.70
C TYR A 54 3.63 -5.55 -16.35
N MET A 55 2.40 -5.18 -15.99
CA MET A 55 1.30 -6.08 -15.66
C MET A 55 0.02 -5.71 -16.43
N PHE A 56 -0.61 -6.67 -17.12
CA PHE A 56 -1.96 -6.47 -17.66
C PHE A 56 -2.64 -7.80 -17.98
N LEU A 57 -3.97 -7.85 -17.89
CA LEU A 57 -4.76 -9.01 -18.30
C LEU A 57 -4.75 -9.19 -19.83
N THR A 58 -4.92 -8.08 -20.55
CA THR A 58 -5.05 -8.08 -22.01
C THR A 58 -4.02 -7.13 -22.59
N GLY A 59 -3.18 -7.61 -23.51
CA GLY A 59 -2.09 -6.81 -24.06
C GLY A 59 -2.54 -5.71 -25.02
N PRO A 60 -1.69 -4.70 -25.29
CA PRO A 60 -2.08 -3.50 -26.04
C PRO A 60 -2.59 -3.78 -27.45
N LYS A 61 -2.06 -4.82 -28.13
CA LYS A 61 -2.53 -5.22 -29.46
C LYS A 61 -4.01 -5.61 -29.45
N VAL A 62 -4.44 -6.36 -28.44
CA VAL A 62 -5.84 -6.79 -28.31
C VAL A 62 -6.72 -5.62 -27.91
N VAL A 63 -6.24 -4.76 -27.00
CA VAL A 63 -6.92 -3.50 -26.63
C VAL A 63 -7.21 -2.66 -27.89
N LYS A 64 -6.21 -2.44 -28.74
CA LYS A 64 -6.37 -1.71 -30.01
C LYS A 64 -7.38 -2.35 -30.95
N THR A 65 -7.34 -3.66 -31.13
CA THR A 65 -8.27 -4.37 -32.02
C THR A 65 -9.71 -4.33 -31.53
N VAL A 66 -9.95 -4.40 -30.22
CA VAL A 66 -11.31 -4.49 -29.65
C VAL A 66 -11.93 -3.12 -29.37
N THR A 67 -11.14 -2.18 -28.86
CA THR A 67 -11.63 -0.88 -28.38
C THR A 67 -11.26 0.28 -29.29
N GLY A 68 -10.28 0.08 -30.19
CA GLY A 68 -9.69 1.15 -30.99
C GLY A 68 -8.64 2.00 -30.25
N GLU A 69 -8.40 1.75 -28.96
CA GLU A 69 -7.44 2.49 -28.15
C GLU A 69 -5.99 2.09 -28.49
N ASP A 70 -5.17 3.07 -28.88
CA ASP A 70 -3.74 2.87 -29.16
C ASP A 70 -2.90 3.28 -27.95
N VAL A 71 -2.40 2.29 -27.21
CA VAL A 71 -1.68 2.50 -25.94
C VAL A 71 -0.39 1.67 -25.93
N SER A 72 0.67 2.20 -25.32
CA SER A 72 1.93 1.46 -25.15
C SER A 72 1.85 0.47 -23.98
N GLN A 73 2.78 -0.48 -23.88
CA GLN A 73 2.85 -1.39 -22.73
C GLN A 73 3.03 -0.63 -21.41
N GLU A 74 3.92 0.37 -21.39
CA GLU A 74 4.19 1.20 -20.21
C GLU A 74 2.95 2.00 -19.79
N ASN A 75 2.23 2.59 -20.75
CA ASN A 75 1.03 3.38 -20.46
C ASN A 75 -0.20 2.52 -20.12
N LEU A 76 -0.19 1.24 -20.49
CA LEU A 76 -1.26 0.31 -20.16
C LEU A 76 -1.08 -0.32 -18.77
N GLY A 77 0.15 -0.69 -18.42
CA GLY A 77 0.41 -1.51 -17.22
C GLY A 77 1.84 -1.43 -16.70
N GLY A 78 2.57 -0.35 -17.00
CA GLY A 78 3.88 -0.11 -16.41
C GLY A 78 3.79 0.16 -14.90
N ALA A 79 4.94 0.14 -14.23
CA ALA A 79 5.04 0.37 -12.79
C ALA A 79 4.37 1.69 -12.36
N SER A 80 4.54 2.76 -13.14
CA SER A 80 3.93 4.07 -12.88
C SER A 80 2.40 4.05 -12.89
N VAL A 81 1.80 3.32 -13.84
CA VAL A 81 0.33 3.17 -13.92
C VAL A 81 -0.19 2.42 -12.70
N HIS A 82 0.52 1.39 -12.28
CA HIS A 82 0.12 0.60 -11.12
C HIS A 82 0.37 1.29 -9.78
N SER A 83 1.37 2.16 -9.68
CA SER A 83 1.71 2.87 -8.44
C SER A 83 0.95 4.17 -8.25
N THR A 84 0.40 4.76 -9.31
CA THR A 84 -0.30 6.06 -9.23
C THR A 84 -1.80 5.98 -9.51
N LYS A 85 -2.24 5.09 -10.41
CA LYS A 85 -3.63 5.07 -10.91
C LYS A 85 -4.44 3.90 -10.38
N SER A 86 -3.95 2.67 -10.57
CA SER A 86 -4.74 1.47 -10.24
C SER A 86 -4.53 0.94 -8.82
N GLY A 87 -3.41 1.30 -8.18
CA GLY A 87 -3.06 0.83 -6.83
C GLY A 87 -2.74 -0.66 -6.76
N VAL A 88 -2.34 -1.27 -7.88
CA VAL A 88 -1.99 -2.71 -7.94
C VAL A 88 -0.61 -2.97 -7.36
N THR A 89 0.34 -2.05 -7.58
CA THR A 89 1.68 -2.17 -7.00
C THR A 89 1.78 -1.36 -5.72
N HIS A 90 2.54 -1.88 -4.77
CA HIS A 90 2.73 -1.30 -3.44
C HIS A 90 4.04 -0.54 -3.35
N PHE A 91 5.05 -0.98 -4.11
CA PHE A 91 6.39 -0.40 -4.16
C PHE A 91 6.88 -0.35 -5.60
N THR A 92 7.70 0.65 -5.94
CA THR A 92 8.42 0.68 -7.21
C THR A 92 9.92 0.83 -6.98
N ALA A 93 10.72 0.22 -7.84
CA ALA A 93 12.19 0.26 -7.78
C ALA A 93 12.77 0.67 -9.12
N LYS A 94 13.90 1.37 -9.13
CA LYS A 94 14.64 1.74 -10.34
C LYS A 94 15.77 0.79 -10.66
N THR A 95 16.20 -0.03 -9.71
CA THR A 95 17.16 -1.13 -9.92
C THR A 95 16.70 -2.41 -9.22
N GLU A 96 17.20 -3.56 -9.68
CA GLU A 96 16.90 -4.84 -9.03
C GLU A 96 17.43 -4.87 -7.59
N GLU A 97 18.61 -4.28 -7.36
CA GLU A 97 19.23 -4.19 -6.04
C GLU A 97 18.36 -3.37 -5.08
N GLU A 98 17.82 -2.24 -5.54
CA GLU A 98 16.87 -1.42 -4.78
C GLU A 98 15.60 -2.20 -4.46
N GLY A 99 15.05 -2.92 -5.44
CA GLY A 99 13.86 -3.76 -5.25
C GLY A 99 14.08 -4.87 -4.22
N LEU A 100 15.21 -5.58 -4.30
CA LEU A 100 15.58 -6.60 -3.33
C LEU A 100 15.86 -6.02 -1.94
N ALA A 101 16.47 -4.83 -1.86
CA ALA A 101 16.68 -4.13 -0.60
C ALA A 101 15.35 -3.72 0.06
N MET A 102 14.37 -3.24 -0.72
CA MET A 102 13.03 -2.94 -0.22
C MET A 102 12.31 -4.19 0.29
N ILE A 103 12.39 -5.31 -0.43
CA ILE A 103 11.81 -6.59 0.04
C ILE A 103 12.45 -7.02 1.36
N ARG A 104 13.79 -6.92 1.48
CA ARG A 104 14.49 -7.22 2.75
C ARG A 104 14.07 -6.28 3.87
N LYS A 105 13.92 -4.98 3.57
CA LYS A 105 13.44 -3.99 4.55
C LYS A 105 12.03 -4.34 5.01
N LEU A 106 11.11 -4.64 4.09
CA LEU A 106 9.74 -5.08 4.41
C LEU A 106 9.73 -6.34 5.28
N LEU A 107 10.53 -7.35 4.94
CA LEU A 107 10.66 -8.58 5.73
C LEU A 107 11.13 -8.32 7.18
N SER A 108 11.82 -7.21 7.44
CA SER A 108 12.21 -6.84 8.81
C SER A 108 11.04 -6.33 9.66
N TYR A 109 9.94 -5.88 9.05
CA TYR A 109 8.76 -5.34 9.75
C TYR A 109 7.63 -6.35 9.92
N ILE A 110 7.69 -7.52 9.27
CA ILE A 110 6.59 -8.49 9.26
C ILE A 110 7.02 -9.83 9.86
N PRO A 111 6.14 -10.55 10.58
CA PRO A 111 6.47 -11.87 11.14
C PRO A 111 6.62 -12.91 10.03
N GLN A 112 7.20 -14.07 10.34
CA GLN A 112 7.34 -15.16 9.36
C GLN A 112 6.02 -15.89 9.08
N ASN A 113 5.05 -15.81 10.01
CA ASN A 113 3.72 -16.40 9.90
C ASN A 113 2.77 -15.73 10.91
N ASN A 114 1.49 -16.08 10.87
CA ASN A 114 0.45 -15.48 11.72
C ASN A 114 0.43 -15.96 13.19
N LEU A 115 1.33 -16.85 13.60
CA LEU A 115 1.46 -17.31 14.99
C LEU A 115 2.66 -16.68 15.71
N GLU A 116 3.49 -15.95 14.98
CA GLU A 116 4.68 -15.27 15.50
C GLU A 116 4.44 -13.76 15.58
N GLU A 117 5.24 -13.09 16.42
CA GLU A 117 5.32 -11.64 16.47
C GLU A 117 6.33 -11.12 15.44
N ALA A 118 6.19 -9.86 15.05
CA ALA A 118 7.15 -9.23 14.15
C ALA A 118 8.56 -9.17 14.76
N PRO A 119 9.64 -9.22 13.93
CA PRO A 119 11.01 -9.18 14.44
C PRO A 119 11.29 -7.93 15.29
N TYR A 120 11.75 -8.16 16.53
CA TYR A 120 12.26 -7.10 17.40
C TYR A 120 13.64 -6.62 16.92
N VAL A 121 13.86 -5.32 16.98
CA VAL A 121 15.15 -4.68 16.65
C VAL A 121 15.58 -3.81 17.81
N ASP A 122 16.83 -3.94 18.27
CA ASP A 122 17.36 -3.08 19.33
C ASP A 122 17.23 -1.60 18.95
N CYS A 123 16.58 -0.82 19.81
CA CYS A 123 16.36 0.60 19.59
C CYS A 123 17.24 1.43 20.53
N THR A 124 17.93 2.42 19.96
CA THR A 124 18.72 3.41 20.70
C THR A 124 18.02 4.76 20.82
N ASP A 125 16.83 4.91 20.23
CA ASP A 125 16.00 6.12 20.36
C ASP A 125 15.37 6.15 21.78
N PRO A 126 15.54 7.23 22.55
CA PRO A 126 14.96 7.33 23.88
C PRO A 126 13.43 7.25 23.87
N ILE A 127 12.86 6.36 24.70
CA ILE A 127 11.41 6.20 24.85
C ILE A 127 10.70 7.45 25.40
N ASP A 128 11.46 8.36 26.01
CA ASP A 128 11.02 9.61 26.63
C ASP A 128 11.43 10.84 25.81
N ARG A 129 11.83 10.66 24.53
CA ARG A 129 12.13 11.76 23.62
C ARG A 129 10.93 12.71 23.53
N LEU A 130 11.20 14.00 23.75
CA LEU A 130 10.24 15.08 23.57
C LEU A 130 10.45 15.75 22.22
N GLU A 131 9.35 16.01 21.53
CA GLU A 131 9.35 16.70 20.23
C GLU A 131 8.58 18.00 20.33
N ASP A 132 9.28 19.07 20.73
CA ASP A 132 8.68 20.41 20.89
C ASP A 132 8.05 20.92 19.59
N SER A 133 8.56 20.47 18.44
CA SER A 133 8.03 20.79 17.10
C SER A 133 6.55 20.40 16.94
N LEU A 134 6.08 19.36 17.63
CA LEU A 134 4.69 18.91 17.58
C LEU A 134 3.71 19.87 18.28
N ASN A 135 4.21 20.76 19.15
CA ASN A 135 3.37 21.80 19.76
C ASN A 135 2.96 22.88 18.75
N GLU A 136 3.70 23.04 17.66
CA GLU A 136 3.53 24.13 16.67
C GLU A 136 3.12 23.61 15.29
N ILE A 137 2.98 22.28 15.11
CA ILE A 137 2.76 21.67 13.78
C ILE A 137 1.37 21.97 13.20
N ILE A 138 0.37 22.16 14.06
CA ILE A 138 -0.99 22.52 13.63
C ILE A 138 -1.02 24.03 13.38
N PRO A 139 -1.27 24.51 12.14
CA PRO A 139 -1.28 25.94 11.85
C PRO A 139 -2.43 26.65 12.56
N ASP A 140 -2.24 27.93 12.91
CA ASP A 140 -3.29 28.77 13.53
C ASP A 140 -4.53 28.95 12.63
N SER A 141 -4.38 28.76 11.32
CA SER A 141 -5.45 28.82 10.32
C SER A 141 -5.60 27.47 9.61
N PRO A 142 -6.05 26.41 10.29
CA PRO A 142 -6.08 25.04 9.75
C PRO A 142 -7.07 24.89 8.58
N GLU A 143 -8.05 25.79 8.49
CA GLU A 143 -9.04 25.88 7.41
C GLU A 143 -8.39 26.19 6.04
N THR A 144 -7.27 26.92 6.04
CA THR A 144 -6.62 27.43 4.82
C THR A 144 -5.20 26.93 4.63
N GLN A 145 -4.54 26.45 5.69
CA GLN A 145 -3.16 25.99 5.66
C GLN A 145 -3.07 24.54 6.14
N PRO A 146 -2.74 23.57 5.26
CA PRO A 146 -2.46 22.20 5.66
C PRO A 146 -1.05 22.07 6.25
N TYR A 147 -0.85 21.09 7.13
CA TYR A 147 0.47 20.64 7.60
C TYR A 147 0.83 19.28 7.01
N ASP A 148 2.09 18.86 7.16
CA ASP A 148 2.55 17.57 6.69
C ASP A 148 2.42 16.47 7.74
N MET A 149 1.57 15.48 7.48
CA MET A 149 1.48 14.33 8.37
C MET A 149 2.79 13.50 8.41
N TYR A 150 3.66 13.58 7.40
CA TYR A 150 4.98 12.94 7.47
C TYR A 150 5.87 13.52 8.57
N GLU A 151 5.72 14.81 8.90
CA GLU A 151 6.46 15.43 9.99
C GLU A 151 6.02 14.85 11.34
N VAL A 152 4.71 14.66 11.53
CA VAL A 152 4.15 13.97 12.71
C VAL A 152 4.66 12.54 12.81
N ILE A 153 4.57 11.77 11.72
CA ILE A 153 5.02 10.36 11.68
C ILE A 153 6.51 10.28 12.03
N SER A 154 7.36 11.09 11.38
CA SER A 154 8.80 11.06 11.60
C SER A 154 9.17 11.50 13.02
N ALA A 155 8.38 12.37 13.65
CA ALA A 155 8.60 12.80 15.01
C ALA A 155 8.30 11.70 16.03
N ILE A 156 7.30 10.83 15.81
CA ILE A 156 6.86 9.87 16.83
C ILE A 156 7.50 8.47 16.71
N VAL A 157 8.02 8.10 15.54
CA VAL A 157 8.57 6.76 15.30
C VAL A 157 10.06 6.67 15.62
N ASP A 158 10.54 5.47 15.91
CA ASP A 158 11.95 5.21 16.20
C ASP A 158 12.87 5.75 15.09
N ASN A 159 13.79 6.65 15.45
CA ASN A 159 14.78 7.28 14.57
C ASN A 159 14.16 8.01 13.35
N GLY A 160 12.86 8.32 13.38
CA GLY A 160 12.12 8.85 12.23
C GLY A 160 12.02 7.89 11.04
N GLU A 161 12.26 6.58 11.24
CA GLU A 161 12.22 5.60 10.16
C GLU A 161 10.81 5.12 9.84
N PHE A 162 10.39 5.39 8.61
CA PHE A 162 9.10 4.94 8.08
C PHE A 162 9.27 4.21 6.73
N LEU A 163 8.68 3.03 6.61
CA LEU A 163 8.54 2.29 5.36
C LEU A 163 7.12 2.49 4.82
N GLU A 164 6.96 3.53 4.00
CA GLU A 164 5.66 3.83 3.39
C GLU A 164 5.24 2.77 2.36
N VAL A 165 3.96 2.38 2.40
CA VAL A 165 3.32 1.49 1.43
C VAL A 165 2.43 2.33 0.50
N GLN A 166 2.56 2.12 -0.81
CA GLN A 166 1.81 2.85 -1.83
C GLN A 166 1.96 4.39 -1.77
N PRO A 167 3.21 4.93 -1.79
CA PRO A 167 3.47 6.38 -1.65
C PRO A 167 2.89 7.25 -2.78
N HIS A 168 2.48 6.63 -3.87
CA HIS A 168 2.04 7.33 -5.08
C HIS A 168 0.55 7.14 -5.40
N TYR A 169 -0.16 6.29 -4.65
CA TYR A 169 -1.58 5.98 -4.82
C TYR A 169 -2.38 6.45 -3.60
N ALA A 170 -3.52 7.12 -3.85
CA ALA A 170 -4.41 7.65 -2.81
C ALA A 170 -3.64 8.42 -1.71
N LYS A 171 -2.94 9.48 -2.10
CA LYS A 171 -2.02 10.25 -1.26
C LYS A 171 -2.70 11.00 -0.09
N ASN A 172 -4.02 11.07 -0.09
CA ASN A 172 -4.87 11.59 0.99
C ASN A 172 -4.89 10.68 2.24
N ILE A 173 -4.38 9.44 2.13
CA ILE A 173 -4.11 8.56 3.26
C ILE A 173 -2.69 7.97 3.14
N ILE A 174 -1.96 7.97 4.24
CA ILE A 174 -0.63 7.39 4.39
C ILE A 174 -0.80 6.05 5.11
N ILE A 175 -0.12 5.02 4.61
CA ILE A 175 0.01 3.73 5.29
C ILE A 175 1.46 3.29 5.23
N GLY A 176 1.92 2.55 6.22
CA GLY A 176 3.26 2.00 6.20
C GLY A 176 3.68 1.43 7.53
N PHE A 177 4.89 0.90 7.57
CA PHE A 177 5.46 0.29 8.76
C PHE A 177 6.47 1.22 9.42
N ALA A 178 6.44 1.25 10.74
CA ALA A 178 7.39 1.93 11.59
C ALA A 178 7.79 1.04 12.76
N ARG A 179 8.64 1.54 13.65
CA ARG A 179 8.89 0.90 14.94
C ARG A 179 8.66 1.88 16.09
N PHE A 180 8.24 1.31 17.22
CA PHE A 180 8.22 1.97 18.52
C PHE A 180 8.97 1.07 19.50
N ASN A 181 10.08 1.59 20.06
CA ASN A 181 10.99 0.84 20.91
C ASN A 181 11.38 -0.54 20.32
N GLY A 182 11.65 -0.59 19.01
CA GLY A 182 12.08 -1.80 18.32
C GLY A 182 10.97 -2.74 17.86
N GLN A 183 9.72 -2.51 18.27
CA GLN A 183 8.57 -3.32 17.85
C GLN A 183 7.94 -2.77 16.58
N SER A 184 7.64 -3.65 15.62
CA SER A 184 6.98 -3.24 14.37
C SER A 184 5.55 -2.78 14.61
N VAL A 185 5.17 -1.66 13.99
CA VAL A 185 3.84 -1.07 14.08
C VAL A 185 3.40 -0.60 12.69
N GLY A 186 2.14 -0.88 12.33
CA GLY A 186 1.50 -0.32 11.16
C GLY A 186 0.92 1.06 11.48
N ILE A 187 1.22 2.05 10.65
CA ILE A 187 0.64 3.40 10.76
C ILE A 187 -0.40 3.59 9.68
N VAL A 188 -1.54 4.17 10.04
CA VAL A 188 -2.57 4.65 9.11
C VAL A 188 -2.87 6.10 9.46
N ALA A 189 -2.60 7.03 8.54
CA ALA A 189 -2.69 8.46 8.83
C ALA A 189 -3.38 9.23 7.71
N ASN A 190 -4.20 10.21 8.05
CA ASN A 190 -4.74 11.15 7.05
C ASN A 190 -3.67 12.16 6.64
N GLN A 191 -3.68 12.61 5.38
CA GLN A 191 -2.70 13.59 4.89
C GLN A 191 -3.40 14.88 4.43
N PRO A 192 -3.44 15.93 5.27
CA PRO A 192 -4.08 17.21 4.96
C PRO A 192 -3.55 17.89 3.69
N LYS A 193 -2.26 17.71 3.33
CA LYS A 193 -1.70 18.27 2.08
C LYS A 193 -2.32 17.72 0.80
N TYR A 194 -3.03 16.58 0.87
CA TYR A 194 -3.69 15.98 -0.28
C TYR A 194 -5.19 15.88 -0.05
N LEU A 195 -5.97 16.62 -0.86
CA LEU A 195 -7.44 16.66 -0.78
C LEU A 195 -7.95 16.97 0.64
N ALA A 196 -7.21 17.75 1.43
CA ALA A 196 -7.55 18.06 2.83
C ALA A 196 -7.73 16.81 3.71
N GLY A 197 -7.06 15.70 3.40
CA GLY A 197 -7.13 14.46 4.21
C GLY A 197 -8.47 13.71 4.12
N VAL A 198 -9.39 14.11 3.23
CA VAL A 198 -10.68 13.44 3.05
C VAL A 198 -10.50 11.98 2.66
N LEU A 199 -11.44 11.13 3.08
CA LEU A 199 -11.50 9.75 2.62
C LEU A 199 -12.23 9.66 1.28
N ASP A 200 -11.74 8.79 0.39
CA ASP A 200 -12.38 8.47 -0.87
C ASP A 200 -12.33 6.95 -1.11
N SER A 201 -12.90 6.50 -2.23
CA SER A 201 -12.93 5.08 -2.57
C SER A 201 -11.53 4.44 -2.64
N ASN A 202 -10.53 5.17 -3.12
CA ASN A 202 -9.17 4.65 -3.27
C ASN A 202 -8.45 4.59 -1.91
N ALA A 203 -8.50 5.66 -1.11
CA ALA A 203 -7.94 5.71 0.23
C ALA A 203 -8.56 4.65 1.14
N SER A 204 -9.88 4.46 1.06
CA SER A 204 -10.58 3.44 1.84
C SER A 204 -10.12 2.03 1.48
N ARG A 205 -9.92 1.74 0.19
CA ARG A 205 -9.38 0.44 -0.27
C ARG A 205 -7.93 0.24 0.17
N LYS A 206 -7.09 1.27 0.04
CA LYS A 206 -5.67 1.30 0.46
C LYS A 206 -5.55 1.01 1.96
N GLY A 207 -6.21 1.81 2.79
CA GLY A 207 -6.22 1.65 4.24
C GLY A 207 -6.79 0.31 4.69
N ALA A 208 -7.94 -0.11 4.14
CA ALA A 208 -8.62 -1.33 4.58
C ALA A 208 -7.77 -2.58 4.38
N ARG A 209 -7.07 -2.68 3.23
CA ARG A 209 -6.22 -3.82 2.95
C ARG A 209 -5.01 -3.86 3.89
N PHE A 210 -4.42 -2.70 4.17
CA PHE A 210 -3.27 -2.59 5.07
C PHE A 210 -3.63 -2.94 6.52
N VAL A 211 -4.75 -2.41 7.03
CA VAL A 211 -5.25 -2.73 8.37
C VAL A 211 -5.48 -4.24 8.53
N ARG A 212 -6.16 -4.87 7.56
CA ARG A 212 -6.40 -6.33 7.58
C ARG A 212 -5.11 -7.15 7.48
N PHE A 213 -4.11 -6.67 6.76
CA PHE A 213 -2.81 -7.33 6.72
C PHE A 213 -2.13 -7.26 8.09
N CYS A 214 -2.11 -6.08 8.72
CA CYS A 214 -1.49 -5.92 10.04
C CYS A 214 -2.18 -6.80 11.09
N ASP A 215 -3.51 -6.80 11.11
CA ASP A 215 -4.32 -7.66 11.99
C ASP A 215 -4.02 -9.15 11.79
N ALA A 216 -4.01 -9.63 10.54
CA ALA A 216 -3.75 -11.04 10.23
C ALA A 216 -2.35 -11.52 10.66
N PHE A 217 -1.41 -10.61 10.89
CA PHE A 217 -0.03 -10.89 11.24
C PHE A 217 0.38 -10.27 12.59
N ASN A 218 -0.59 -10.00 13.48
CA ASN A 218 -0.34 -9.52 14.85
C ASN A 218 0.51 -8.24 14.92
N ILE A 219 0.44 -7.38 13.91
CA ILE A 219 1.15 -6.09 13.87
C ILE A 219 0.22 -5.03 14.48
N PRO A 220 0.60 -4.37 15.60
CA PRO A 220 -0.18 -3.29 16.19
C PRO A 220 -0.39 -2.15 15.21
N LEU A 221 -1.52 -1.43 15.37
CA LEU A 221 -1.88 -0.29 14.55
C LEU A 221 -1.86 1.01 15.36
N VAL A 222 -1.29 2.06 14.77
CA VAL A 222 -1.41 3.44 15.24
C VAL A 222 -2.12 4.26 14.16
N SER A 223 -3.23 4.89 14.55
CA SER A 223 -4.03 5.73 13.66
C SER A 223 -3.84 7.20 14.00
N LEU A 224 -3.37 8.01 13.04
CA LEU A 224 -3.25 9.47 13.17
C LEU A 224 -4.39 10.12 12.40
N VAL A 225 -5.36 10.67 13.13
CA VAL A 225 -6.66 11.03 12.57
C VAL A 225 -6.76 12.54 12.37
N ASP A 226 -6.88 12.95 11.11
CA ASP A 226 -7.21 14.32 10.70
C ASP A 226 -8.05 14.27 9.41
N VAL A 227 -9.33 13.97 9.58
CA VAL A 227 -10.26 13.71 8.49
C VAL A 227 -11.50 14.60 8.62
N PRO A 228 -11.76 15.49 7.65
CA PRO A 228 -12.95 16.34 7.69
C PRO A 228 -14.20 15.62 7.19
N GLY A 229 -14.04 14.48 6.50
CA GLY A 229 -15.14 13.66 6.00
C GLY A 229 -14.75 12.86 4.75
N PHE A 230 -15.75 12.50 3.95
CA PHE A 230 -15.56 11.86 2.65
C PHE A 230 -15.58 12.88 1.51
N LEU A 231 -14.83 12.60 0.44
CA LEU A 231 -14.83 13.42 -0.78
C LEU A 231 -16.25 13.40 -1.41
N PRO A 232 -16.91 14.56 -1.59
CA PRO A 232 -18.23 14.60 -2.21
C PRO A 232 -18.13 14.51 -3.74
N GLY A 233 -19.24 14.10 -4.38
CA GLY A 233 -19.42 14.19 -5.83
C GLY A 233 -19.96 12.91 -6.46
N THR A 234 -20.68 13.06 -7.58
CA THR A 234 -21.29 11.95 -8.33
C THR A 234 -20.26 10.89 -8.76
N GLY A 235 -19.01 11.30 -9.00
CA GLY A 235 -17.93 10.37 -9.29
C GLY A 235 -17.63 9.38 -8.16
N GLN A 236 -17.74 9.79 -6.89
CA GLN A 236 -17.56 8.87 -5.76
C GLN A 236 -18.77 7.95 -5.60
N GLU A 237 -19.97 8.49 -5.74
CA GLU A 237 -21.22 7.72 -5.67
C GLU A 237 -21.28 6.63 -6.76
N TYR A 238 -21.00 6.99 -8.02
CA TYR A 238 -21.01 6.05 -9.14
C TYR A 238 -19.89 5.00 -9.06
N ASN A 239 -18.78 5.34 -8.40
CA ASN A 239 -17.69 4.41 -8.13
C ASN A 239 -17.89 3.60 -6.84
N GLY A 240 -19.07 3.69 -6.20
CA GLY A 240 -19.44 2.84 -5.09
C GLY A 240 -18.73 3.18 -3.77
N VAL A 241 -18.55 4.47 -3.47
CA VAL A 241 -17.92 4.93 -2.22
C VAL A 241 -18.57 4.36 -0.97
N ILE A 242 -19.88 4.08 -0.97
CA ILE A 242 -20.57 3.40 0.14
C ILE A 242 -19.93 2.03 0.42
N LEU A 243 -19.71 1.21 -0.62
CA LEU A 243 -19.09 -0.11 -0.48
C LEU A 243 -17.59 -0.01 -0.18
N HIS A 244 -16.89 0.96 -0.76
CA HIS A 244 -15.45 1.10 -0.59
C HIS A 244 -15.08 1.72 0.75
N GLY A 245 -15.81 2.74 1.22
CA GLY A 245 -15.68 3.32 2.55
C GLY A 245 -15.96 2.31 3.66
N ALA A 246 -17.01 1.49 3.49
CA ALA A 246 -17.34 0.43 4.45
C ALA A 246 -16.22 -0.60 4.65
N LYS A 247 -15.30 -0.79 3.67
CA LYS A 247 -14.16 -1.70 3.84
C LYS A 247 -13.20 -1.25 4.93
N LEU A 248 -12.96 0.07 5.05
CA LEU A 248 -12.06 0.59 6.07
C LEU A 248 -12.70 0.48 7.46
N LEU A 249 -14.01 0.77 7.55
CA LEU A 249 -14.79 0.53 8.77
C LEU A 249 -14.73 -0.94 9.20
N TYR A 250 -14.97 -1.86 8.26
CA TYR A 250 -14.91 -3.30 8.51
C TYR A 250 -13.50 -3.78 8.89
N ALA A 251 -12.45 -3.13 8.41
CA ALA A 251 -11.08 -3.52 8.75
C ALA A 251 -10.72 -3.15 10.20
N TYR A 252 -11.26 -2.05 10.73
CA TYR A 252 -11.02 -1.61 12.11
C TYR A 252 -11.97 -2.22 13.14
N GLY A 253 -13.16 -2.67 12.74
CA GLY A 253 -14.22 -3.16 13.64
C GLY A 253 -14.27 -4.67 13.74
#